data_AF-A0A524EL33-F1
#
_entry.id   AF-A0A524EL33-F1
#
_cell.length_a   1.000
_cell.length_b   1.000
_cell.length_c   1.000
_cell.angle_alpha   90.00
_cell.angle_beta   90.00
_cell.angle_gamma   90.00
#
_symmetry.space_group_name_H-M   'P 1'
#
loop_
_entity.id
_entity.type
_entity.pdbx_description
1 polymer ?
#
loop_
_entity_poly.entity_id
_entity_poly.type
_entity_poly.pdbx_seq_one_letter_code
_entity_poly.pdbx_strand_id
1 'polypeptide(L)'
;MDNNCAAYTFGEMLNENTMVVHIEKAHMEYEGSYQAINNFFLKNCCNNAIFVNREQDLGVPGLRRAKESYKPVRMIKKSILYRKMN
;
A
#
# COMPACT_ATOMS: atom_id res chain seq x y z
N MET A 1 -17.22 6.99 -21.55
CA MET A 1 -16.14 6.75 -20.57
C MET A 1 -14.85 7.02 -21.30
N ASP A 2 -14.00 7.90 -20.77
CA ASP A 2 -12.69 8.16 -21.37
C ASP A 2 -11.85 6.88 -21.28
N ASN A 3 -11.25 6.46 -22.39
CA ASN A 3 -10.46 5.23 -22.51
C ASN A 3 -9.06 5.35 -21.86
N ASN A 4 -8.89 6.31 -20.94
CA ASN A 4 -7.62 6.61 -20.30
C ASN A 4 -7.48 5.83 -19.00
N CYS A 5 -6.28 5.31 -18.73
CA CYS A 5 -5.99 4.61 -17.49
C CYS A 5 -6.07 5.57 -16.30
N ALA A 6 -7.11 5.41 -15.47
CA ALA A 6 -7.32 6.24 -14.28
C ALA A 6 -6.43 5.84 -13.10
N ALA A 7 -6.09 4.55 -12.97
CA ALA A 7 -5.27 4.03 -11.89
C ALA A 7 -4.75 2.62 -12.21
N TYR A 8 -3.62 2.27 -11.59
CA TYR A 8 -3.11 0.90 -11.57
C TYR A 8 -2.41 0.59 -10.25
N THR A 9 -2.39 -0.68 -9.89
CA THR A 9 -1.73 -1.18 -8.69
C THR A 9 -1.32 -2.63 -8.92
N PHE A 10 -0.25 -3.06 -8.25
CA PHE A 10 0.13 -4.45 -8.22
C PHE A 10 0.91 -4.77 -6.95
N GLY A 11 0.94 -6.06 -6.64
CA GLY A 11 1.51 -6.60 -5.42
C GLY A 11 1.55 -8.11 -5.49
N GLU A 12 1.98 -8.73 -4.40
CA GLU A 12 2.10 -10.17 -4.28
C GLU A 12 1.83 -10.63 -2.84
N MET A 13 1.69 -11.94 -2.65
CA MET A 13 1.73 -12.52 -1.32
C MET A 13 3.17 -12.46 -0.81
N LEU A 14 3.39 -11.73 0.29
CA LEU A 14 4.68 -11.64 0.97
C LEU A 14 4.99 -12.93 1.74
N ASN A 15 3.95 -13.57 2.29
CA ASN A 15 3.98 -14.86 2.96
C ASN A 15 2.57 -15.47 2.95
N GLU A 16 2.36 -16.57 3.67
CA GLU A 16 1.09 -17.33 3.67
C GLU A 16 -0.16 -16.50 4.02
N ASN A 17 -0.03 -15.42 4.81
CA ASN A 17 -1.18 -14.65 5.30
C ASN A 17 -1.09 -13.14 5.09
N THR A 18 -0.01 -12.64 4.50
CA THR A 18 0.23 -11.21 4.31
C THR A 18 0.50 -10.94 2.84
N MET A 19 -0.23 -10.00 2.26
CA MET A 19 0.06 -9.48 0.92
C MET A 19 0.70 -8.10 1.01
N VAL A 20 1.54 -7.74 0.03
CA VAL A 20 2.20 -6.44 -0.06
C VAL A 20 1.78 -5.72 -1.33
N VAL A 21 1.39 -4.45 -1.21
CA VAL A 21 1.14 -3.56 -2.36
C VAL A 21 2.43 -2.81 -2.66
N HIS A 22 3.09 -3.15 -3.76
CA HIS A 22 4.38 -2.54 -4.14
C HIS A 22 4.19 -1.18 -4.80
N ILE A 23 3.25 -1.09 -5.73
CA ILE A 23 2.98 0.14 -6.47
C ILE A 23 1.50 0.39 -6.47
N GLU A 24 1.13 1.63 -6.16
CA GLU A 24 -0.21 2.16 -6.32
C GLU A 24 -0.10 3.56 -6.92
N LYS A 25 -0.69 3.75 -8.09
CA LYS A 25 -0.69 5.03 -8.82
C LYS A 25 -2.07 5.29 -9.36
N ALA A 26 -2.54 6.52 -9.18
CA ALA A 26 -3.80 6.98 -9.73
C ALA A 26 -3.69 8.44 -10.19
N HIS A 27 -4.50 8.78 -11.18
CA HIS A 27 -4.58 10.12 -11.74
C HIS A 27 -5.34 11.05 -10.78
N MET A 28 -4.77 12.22 -10.48
CA MET A 28 -5.29 13.14 -9.46
C MET A 28 -6.58 13.85 -9.88
N GLU A 29 -6.90 13.86 -11.18
CA GLU A 29 -8.14 14.41 -11.71
C GLU A 29 -9.39 13.67 -11.21
N TYR A 30 -9.24 12.38 -10.89
CA TYR A 30 -10.33 11.56 -10.39
C TYR A 30 -10.24 11.49 -8.87
N GLU A 31 -11.09 12.26 -8.20
CA GLU A 31 -11.22 12.20 -6.75
C GLU A 31 -11.56 10.78 -6.29
N GLY A 32 -10.90 10.30 -5.24
CA GLY A 32 -11.13 8.95 -4.71
C GLY A 32 -10.46 7.82 -5.51
N SER A 33 -9.74 8.11 -6.60
CA SER A 33 -9.15 7.09 -7.46
C SER A 33 -8.15 6.17 -6.75
N TYR A 34 -7.33 6.70 -5.85
CA TYR A 34 -6.43 5.91 -4.99
C TYR A 34 -7.22 4.97 -4.06
N GLN A 35 -8.34 5.43 -3.48
CA GLN A 35 -9.18 4.61 -2.63
C GLN A 35 -9.90 3.52 -3.42
N ALA A 36 -10.40 3.86 -4.61
CA ALA A 36 -11.08 2.93 -5.49
C ALA A 36 -10.16 1.81 -5.97
N ILE A 37 -8.98 2.16 -6.51
CA ILE A 37 -8.03 1.15 -7.03
C ILE A 37 -7.53 0.23 -5.93
N ASN A 38 -7.28 0.76 -4.73
CA ASN A 38 -6.89 -0.05 -3.58
C ASN A 38 -7.96 -1.07 -3.20
N ASN A 39 -9.21 -0.61 -3.09
CA ASN A 39 -10.35 -1.45 -2.74
C ASN A 39 -10.58 -2.54 -3.79
N PHE A 40 -10.58 -2.18 -5.08
CA PHE A 40 -10.76 -3.14 -6.16
C PHE A 40 -9.65 -4.19 -6.19
N PHE A 41 -8.39 -3.78 -6.04
CA PHE A 41 -7.30 -4.73 -6.06
C PHE A 41 -7.36 -5.72 -4.90
N LEU A 42 -7.57 -5.25 -3.67
CA LEU A 42 -7.63 -6.10 -2.48
C LEU A 42 -8.82 -7.07 -2.49
N LYS A 43 -9.95 -6.68 -3.12
CA LYS A 43 -11.11 -7.58 -3.30
C LYS A 43 -10.91 -8.69 -4.33
N ASN A 44 -9.94 -8.54 -5.24
CA ASN A 44 -9.81 -9.45 -6.39
C ASN A 44 -8.52 -10.26 -6.40
N CYS A 45 -7.41 -9.75 -5.86
CA CYS A 45 -6.09 -10.37 -6.06
C CYS A 45 -5.69 -11.32 -4.92
N CYS A 46 -6.15 -11.09 -3.68
CA CYS A 46 -5.55 -11.72 -2.50
C CYS A 46 -6.58 -12.17 -1.46
N ASN A 47 -7.54 -13.01 -1.85
CA ASN A 47 -8.63 -13.47 -0.98
C ASN A 47 -8.16 -14.23 0.28
N ASN A 48 -6.95 -14.78 0.28
CA ASN A 48 -6.39 -15.53 1.41
C ASN A 48 -5.54 -14.65 2.35
N ALA A 49 -5.31 -13.38 2.01
CA ALA A 49 -4.51 -12.48 2.85
C ALA A 49 -5.34 -11.99 4.04
N ILE A 50 -4.80 -12.19 5.24
CA ILE A 50 -5.35 -11.64 6.49
C ILE A 50 -4.82 -10.21 6.70
N PHE A 51 -3.58 -9.96 6.28
CA PHE A 51 -2.91 -8.68 6.42
C PHE A 51 -2.51 -8.08 5.09
N VAL A 52 -2.54 -6.75 5.01
CA VAL A 52 -2.09 -5.97 3.85
C VAL A 52 -0.96 -5.05 4.31
N ASN A 53 0.24 -5.28 3.79
CA ASN A 53 1.38 -4.39 3.95
C ASN A 53 1.37 -3.34 2.82
N ARG A 54 1.07 -2.09 3.17
CA ARG A 54 1.07 -0.96 2.21
C ARG A 54 2.37 -0.18 2.17
N GLU A 55 3.48 -0.76 2.64
CA GLU A 55 4.81 -0.15 2.70
C GLU A 55 4.90 1.17 3.51
N GLN A 56 6.03 1.86 3.44
CA GLN A 56 6.37 3.02 4.26
C GLN A 56 5.84 4.36 3.75
N ASP A 57 5.75 5.35 4.63
CA ASP A 57 5.35 6.73 4.33
C ASP A 57 6.51 7.66 3.94
N LEU A 58 7.75 7.15 4.01
CA LEU A 58 8.99 7.89 3.69
C LEU A 58 9.15 9.20 4.49
N GLY A 59 8.46 9.35 5.63
CA GLY A 59 8.44 10.59 6.40
C GLY A 59 7.62 11.72 5.76
N VAL A 60 6.86 11.45 4.69
CA VAL A 60 6.01 12.46 4.02
C VAL A 60 4.67 12.59 4.78
N PRO A 61 4.34 13.74 5.39
CA PRO A 61 3.15 13.87 6.24
C PRO A 61 1.82 13.59 5.54
N GLY A 62 1.72 13.95 4.25
CA GLY A 62 0.54 13.62 3.44
C GLY A 62 0.37 12.13 3.24
N LEU A 63 1.47 11.43 2.93
CA LEU A 63 1.46 9.98 2.73
C LEU A 63 1.21 9.22 4.04
N ARG A 64 1.74 9.73 5.15
CA ARG A 64 1.45 9.23 6.49
C ARG A 64 -0.06 9.28 6.79
N ARG A 65 -0.67 10.46 6.65
CA ARG A 65 -2.12 10.64 6.86
C ARG A 65 -2.95 9.74 5.93
N ALA A 66 -2.54 9.60 4.67
CA ALA A 66 -3.22 8.74 3.72
C ALA A 66 -3.17 7.25 4.11
N LYS A 67 -2.09 6.77 4.73
CA LYS A 67 -2.00 5.39 5.24
C LYS A 67 -2.75 5.21 6.55
N GLU A 68 -2.70 6.19 7.45
CA GLU A 68 -3.41 6.16 8.73
C GLU A 68 -4.93 6.21 8.57
N SER A 69 -5.46 6.82 7.51
CA SER A 69 -6.90 6.88 7.24
C SER A 69 -7.53 5.51 7.02
N TYR A 70 -6.73 4.50 6.63
CA TYR A 70 -7.15 3.09 6.53
C TYR A 70 -7.16 2.36 7.87
N LYS A 71 -6.87 3.05 8.99
CA LYS A 71 -6.88 2.50 10.35
C LYS A 71 -6.00 1.25 10.47
N PRO A 72 -4.68 1.37 10.21
CA PRO A 72 -3.79 0.22 10.20
C PRO A 72 -3.78 -0.46 11.57
N VAL A 73 -3.85 -1.80 11.58
CA VAL A 73 -3.74 -2.59 12.81
C VAL A 73 -2.39 -2.34 13.50
N ARG A 74 -1.32 -2.13 12.71
CA ARG A 74 0.03 -1.80 13.20
C ARG A 74 0.78 -0.92 12.20
N MET A 75 1.66 -0.07 12.73
CA MET A 75 2.72 0.59 11.98
C MET A 75 4.07 -0.01 12.41
N ILE A 76 4.74 -0.73 11.51
CA ILE A 76 5.94 -1.52 11.83
C ILE A 76 7.18 -0.62 11.83
N LYS A 77 7.91 -0.61 12.96
CA LYS A 77 9.23 0.02 13.04
C LYS A 77 10.27 -0.86 12.35
N LYS A 78 10.96 -0.30 11.36
CA LYS A 78 12.12 -0.93 10.70
C LYS A 78 13.40 -0.38 11.32
N SER A 79 14.41 -1.22 11.48
CA SER A 79 15.72 -0.84 12.02
C SER A 79 16.82 -1.31 11.09
N ILE A 80 17.90 -0.54 11.00
CA ILE A 80 19.13 -0.95 10.32
C ILE A 80 20.09 -1.45 11.38
N LEU A 81 20.65 -2.64 11.17
CA LEU A 81 21.64 -3.23 12.05
C LEU A 81 23.03 -2.94 11.50
N TYR A 82 23.91 -2.42 12.34
CA TYR A 82 25.31 -2.16 12.00
C TYR A 82 26.21 -3.14 12.74
N ARG A 83 27.21 -3.69 12.04
CA ARG A 83 28.27 -4.45 12.71
C ARG A 83 29.08 -3.48 13.56
N LYS A 84 29.24 -3.79 14.85
CA LYS A 84 30.14 -3.04 15.74
C LYS A 84 31.56 -3.14 15.19
N MET A 85 32.15 -2.01 14.81
CA MET A 85 33.57 -1.94 14.47
C MET A 85 34.36 -1.79 15.77
N ASN A 86 35.33 -2.68 15.98
CA ASN A 86 36.33 -2.60 17.04
C ASN A 86 37.53 -1.79 16.55
#